data_AF-A0A4U7E135-F1
#
_entry.id   AF-A0A4U7E135-F1
#
_cell.length_a   1.000
_cell.length_b   1.000
_cell.length_c   1.000
_cell.angle_alpha   90.00
_cell.angle_beta   90.00
_cell.angle_gamma   90.00
#
_symmetry.space_group_name_H-M   'P 1'
#
loop_
_entity.id
_entity.type
_entity.pdbx_description
1 polymer ?
#
loop_
_entity_poly.entity_id
_entity_poly.type
_entity_poly.pdbx_seq_one_letter_code
_entity_poly.pdbx_strand_id
1 'polypeptide(L)'
;MTDTYPLPWRQSMGPSSLSDIEILENIDESDTISIKYLSKSRRSKSRLRRQCEYLERVGLIEQRGNELYSLSTKGQKVVDGEVNPPQSDGYLDLNSLLNLGQNRIIDLSFVNQEDIKQINHNIFIETRDPDIESEHEYSVDVRDARREDRKVLSVKKWKLDRIIREFPRIEPVTSQCAHWVTTIVSFHPFPDANHRTAMITLGRLMIGNEIIDENHEWPGSDIEIGKAVLLSKYHRHLYPERKFERLWKKNTLYWHWYQYFEYLLFDVEYPALAHHTEQELREKLKQIRER
;
A
#
# COMPACT_ATOMS: atom_id res chain seq x y z
N MET A 1 9.12 -18.40 20.39
CA MET A 1 8.07 -17.39 20.64
C MET A 1 7.51 -17.04 19.28
N THR A 2 6.25 -17.38 19.01
CA THR A 2 5.58 -16.97 17.77
C THR A 2 5.26 -15.50 17.90
N ASP A 3 6.12 -14.63 17.38
CA ASP A 3 5.83 -13.20 17.28
C ASP A 3 4.65 -13.01 16.33
N THR A 4 3.45 -13.04 16.88
CA THR A 4 2.22 -12.70 16.19
C THR A 4 2.24 -11.19 15.98
N TYR A 5 2.86 -10.75 14.88
CA TYR A 5 2.80 -9.36 14.47
C TYR A 5 1.32 -8.95 14.40
N PRO A 6 0.89 -7.96 15.20
CA PRO A 6 -0.52 -7.68 15.37
C PRO A 6 -1.11 -7.19 14.05
N LEU A 7 -2.35 -7.60 13.78
CA LEU A 7 -3.09 -7.15 12.62
C LEU A 7 -3.09 -5.61 12.54
N PRO A 8 -3.06 -5.00 11.34
CA PRO A 8 -2.96 -3.55 11.16
C PRO A 8 -4.06 -2.75 11.87
N TRP A 9 -5.19 -3.39 12.19
CA TRP A 9 -6.31 -2.81 12.91
C TRP A 9 -6.38 -3.15 14.40
N ARG A 10 -5.67 -4.19 14.87
CA ARG A 10 -5.58 -4.53 16.31
C ARG A 10 -4.87 -3.46 17.13
N GLN A 11 -3.89 -2.75 16.54
CA GLN A 11 -3.13 -1.69 17.24
C GLN A 11 -3.93 -0.39 17.50
N SER A 12 -5.22 -0.36 17.18
CA SER A 12 -6.06 0.85 17.30
C SER A 12 -7.35 0.55 18.05
N MET A 13 -7.19 -0.10 19.21
CA MET A 13 -8.24 -0.33 20.21
C MET A 13 -8.78 1.01 20.68
N GLY A 14 -9.89 1.44 20.08
CA GLY A 14 -10.58 2.66 20.44
C GLY A 14 -12.03 2.60 19.97
N PRO A 15 -12.90 3.53 20.42
CA PRO A 15 -14.33 3.52 20.09
C PRO A 15 -14.64 3.70 18.59
N SER A 16 -13.62 3.82 17.74
CA SER A 16 -13.67 3.95 16.28
C SER A 16 -13.26 2.68 15.51
N SER A 17 -12.98 1.56 16.19
CA SER A 17 -12.76 0.24 15.57
C SER A 17 -14.01 -0.65 15.64
N LEU A 18 -14.07 -1.66 14.78
CA LEU A 18 -14.90 -2.85 14.95
C LEU A 18 -13.99 -4.07 14.95
N SER A 19 -14.26 -5.00 15.85
CA SER A 19 -13.66 -6.33 15.83
C SER A 19 -14.20 -7.16 14.66
N ASP A 20 -13.55 -8.27 14.36
CA ASP A 20 -13.98 -9.14 13.26
C ASP A 20 -15.31 -9.83 13.62
N ILE A 21 -15.49 -10.22 14.89
CA ILE A 21 -16.75 -10.76 15.40
C ILE A 21 -17.87 -9.71 15.40
N GLU A 22 -17.59 -8.48 15.85
CA GLU A 22 -18.60 -7.40 15.82
C GLU A 22 -19.08 -7.11 14.38
N ILE A 23 -18.20 -7.25 13.38
CA ILE A 23 -18.60 -7.15 11.96
C ILE A 23 -19.58 -8.26 11.60
N LEU A 24 -19.31 -9.51 11.99
CA LEU A 24 -20.20 -10.65 11.71
C LEU A 24 -21.57 -10.47 12.38
N GLU A 25 -21.59 -10.06 13.65
CA GLU A 25 -22.82 -9.77 14.40
C GLU A 25 -23.64 -8.66 13.72
N ASN A 26 -22.99 -7.58 13.26
CA ASN A 26 -23.69 -6.51 12.53
C ASN A 26 -24.27 -6.99 11.19
N ILE A 27 -23.67 -8.01 10.54
CA ILE A 27 -24.22 -8.60 9.32
C ILE A 27 -25.42 -9.48 9.65
N ASP A 28 -25.32 -10.29 10.71
CA ASP A 28 -26.40 -11.15 11.21
C ASP A 28 -27.67 -10.34 11.51
N GLU A 29 -27.54 -9.24 12.26
CA GLU A 29 -28.67 -8.37 12.63
C GLU A 29 -29.39 -7.71 11.44
N SER A 30 -28.71 -7.58 10.29
CA SER A 30 -29.22 -6.82 9.14
C SER A 30 -29.44 -7.66 7.87
N ASP A 31 -29.19 -8.98 7.93
CA ASP A 31 -29.04 -9.94 6.81
C ASP A 31 -27.91 -9.61 5.81
N THR A 32 -27.78 -8.33 5.44
CA THR A 32 -26.74 -7.79 4.57
C THR A 32 -26.26 -6.44 5.08
N ILE A 33 -24.97 -6.14 4.90
CA ILE A 33 -24.39 -4.86 5.33
C ILE A 33 -23.45 -4.27 4.29
N SER A 34 -23.41 -2.94 4.23
CA SER A 34 -22.42 -2.22 3.41
C SER A 34 -21.31 -1.59 4.24
N ILE A 35 -20.13 -1.37 3.63
CA ILE A 35 -19.03 -0.63 4.28
C ILE A 35 -19.49 0.77 4.72
N LYS A 36 -20.34 1.42 3.92
CA LYS A 36 -20.92 2.73 4.26
C LYS A 36 -21.67 2.65 5.59
N TYR A 37 -22.51 1.63 5.75
CA TYR A 37 -23.27 1.41 6.97
C TYR A 37 -22.36 1.06 8.15
N LEU A 38 -21.45 0.07 8.00
CA LEU A 38 -20.49 -0.31 9.04
C LEU A 38 -19.66 0.88 9.54
N SER A 39 -19.34 1.82 8.66
CA SER A 39 -18.46 2.95 8.99
C SER A 39 -19.04 3.96 9.98
N LYS A 40 -20.38 4.06 10.12
CA LYS A 40 -21.13 4.97 11.02
C LYS A 40 -20.40 6.31 11.29
N SER A 41 -19.91 6.96 10.22
CA SER A 41 -19.14 8.23 10.14
C SER A 41 -17.77 8.33 10.85
N ARG A 42 -17.43 7.49 11.84
CA ARG A 42 -16.17 7.60 12.60
C ARG A 42 -15.11 6.55 12.27
N ARG A 43 -15.49 5.47 11.58
CA ARG A 43 -14.60 4.33 11.36
C ARG A 43 -13.90 4.42 10.01
N SER A 44 -12.66 3.94 9.96
CA SER A 44 -11.86 3.92 8.74
C SER A 44 -12.45 2.96 7.71
N LYS A 45 -13.04 3.48 6.63
CA LYS A 45 -13.61 2.64 5.56
C LYS A 45 -12.54 1.77 4.87
N SER A 46 -11.29 2.23 4.78
CA SER A 46 -10.19 1.43 4.22
C SER A 46 -9.92 0.20 5.07
N ARG A 47 -9.90 0.37 6.38
CA ARG A 47 -9.77 -0.73 7.35
C ARG A 47 -10.92 -1.73 7.24
N LEU A 48 -12.17 -1.25 7.27
CA LEU A 48 -13.34 -2.12 7.20
C LEU A 48 -13.35 -2.96 5.91
N ARG A 49 -12.96 -2.36 4.78
CA ARG A 49 -12.80 -3.12 3.52
C ARG A 49 -11.79 -4.25 3.66
N ARG A 50 -10.63 -3.97 4.27
CA ARG A 50 -9.60 -4.99 4.48
C ARG A 50 -10.11 -6.09 5.40
N GLN A 51 -10.74 -5.75 6.53
CA GLN A 51 -11.35 -6.75 7.42
C GLN A 51 -12.36 -7.63 6.67
N CYS A 52 -13.28 -7.02 5.89
CA CYS A 52 -14.25 -7.78 5.10
C CYS A 52 -13.57 -8.68 4.05
N GLU A 53 -12.54 -8.19 3.36
CA GLU A 53 -11.77 -8.99 2.39
C GLU A 53 -11.12 -10.22 3.06
N TYR A 54 -10.62 -10.11 4.29
CA TYR A 54 -10.10 -11.28 5.01
C TYR A 54 -11.20 -12.20 5.53
N LEU A 55 -12.31 -11.66 6.04
CA LEU A 55 -13.46 -12.46 6.44
C LEU A 55 -14.02 -13.27 5.27
N GLU A 56 -14.03 -12.68 4.08
CA GLU A 56 -14.41 -13.36 2.83
C GLU A 56 -13.39 -14.46 2.48
N ARG A 57 -12.09 -14.18 2.54
CA ARG A 57 -11.03 -15.18 2.29
C ARG A 57 -11.07 -16.36 3.27
N VAL A 58 -11.43 -16.13 4.53
CA VAL A 58 -11.63 -17.20 5.53
C VAL A 58 -12.96 -17.95 5.31
N GLY A 59 -13.81 -17.44 4.42
CA GLY A 59 -15.10 -18.01 4.04
C GLY A 59 -16.17 -17.76 5.11
N LEU A 60 -16.11 -16.64 5.84
CA LEU A 60 -17.12 -16.28 6.85
C LEU A 60 -18.21 -15.37 6.27
N ILE A 61 -17.87 -14.52 5.31
CA ILE A 61 -18.84 -13.66 4.61
C ILE A 61 -18.76 -13.87 3.10
N GLU A 62 -19.81 -13.48 2.40
CA GLU A 62 -19.88 -13.49 0.93
C GLU A 62 -20.15 -12.09 0.41
N GLN A 63 -19.41 -11.65 -0.61
CA GLN A 63 -19.68 -10.39 -1.29
C GLN A 63 -20.89 -10.55 -2.23
N ARG A 64 -21.98 -9.83 -1.95
CA ARG A 64 -23.23 -9.81 -2.76
C ARG A 64 -23.28 -8.69 -3.79
N GLY A 65 -22.39 -7.70 -3.66
CA GLY A 65 -22.33 -6.55 -4.55
C GLY A 65 -21.15 -5.65 -4.20
N ASN A 66 -21.11 -4.45 -4.80
CA ASN A 66 -20.03 -3.50 -4.52
C ASN A 66 -20.06 -3.05 -3.05
N GLU A 67 -19.11 -3.52 -2.25
CA GLU A 67 -19.00 -3.26 -0.81
C GLU A 67 -20.24 -3.68 0.00
N LEU A 68 -21.00 -4.69 -0.47
CA LEU A 68 -22.17 -5.28 0.20
C LEU A 68 -21.88 -6.74 0.54
N TYR A 69 -22.08 -7.13 1.80
CA TYR A 69 -21.73 -8.45 2.32
C TYR A 69 -22.89 -9.11 3.05
N SER A 70 -22.95 -10.44 3.03
CA SER A 70 -23.83 -11.27 3.86
C SER A 70 -23.01 -12.34 4.57
N LEU A 71 -23.56 -12.96 5.62
CA LEU A 71 -22.94 -14.14 6.22
C LEU A 71 -22.96 -15.31 5.22
N SER A 72 -21.92 -16.12 5.26
CA SER A 72 -21.92 -17.47 4.68
C SER A 72 -22.49 -18.46 5.71
N THR A 73 -22.73 -19.71 5.31
CA THR A 73 -23.10 -20.78 6.26
C THR A 73 -22.07 -20.95 7.38
N LYS A 74 -20.77 -20.81 7.07
CA LYS A 74 -19.71 -20.90 8.09
C LYS A 74 -19.73 -19.68 9.00
N GLY A 75 -19.99 -18.49 8.46
CA GLY A 75 -20.16 -17.26 9.23
C GLY A 75 -21.30 -17.35 10.23
N GLN A 76 -22.45 -17.87 9.80
CA GLN A 76 -23.61 -18.07 10.67
C GLN A 76 -23.26 -18.94 11.88
N LYS A 77 -22.60 -20.08 11.64
CA LYS A 77 -22.15 -20.99 12.70
C LYS A 77 -21.17 -20.35 13.69
N VAL A 78 -20.41 -19.33 13.26
CA VAL A 78 -19.53 -18.58 14.16
C VAL A 78 -20.33 -17.65 15.05
N VAL A 79 -21.33 -16.95 14.50
CA VAL A 79 -22.22 -16.06 15.27
C VAL A 79 -23.08 -16.86 16.25
N ASP A 80 -23.60 -18.02 15.83
CA ASP A 80 -24.41 -18.91 16.66
C ASP A 80 -23.59 -19.63 17.76
N GLY A 81 -22.26 -19.51 17.73
CA GLY A 81 -21.34 -20.15 18.70
C GLY A 81 -21.10 -21.64 18.45
N GLU A 82 -21.57 -22.20 17.33
CA GLU A 82 -21.31 -23.60 16.94
C GLU A 82 -19.85 -23.82 16.56
N VAL A 83 -19.19 -22.80 15.99
CA VAL A 83 -17.78 -22.84 15.57
C VAL A 83 -17.04 -21.67 16.19
N ASN A 84 -15.96 -21.97 16.91
CA ASN A 84 -15.11 -20.95 17.51
C ASN A 84 -13.76 -20.91 16.77
N PRO A 85 -13.59 -20.04 15.75
CA PRO A 85 -12.31 -19.89 15.07
C PRO A 85 -11.26 -19.33 16.04
N PRO A 86 -9.96 -19.64 15.85
CA PRO A 86 -8.89 -19.02 16.61
C PRO A 86 -9.01 -17.50 16.58
N GLN A 87 -9.14 -16.88 17.75
CA GLN A 87 -9.33 -15.43 17.89
C GLN A 87 -8.85 -14.92 19.24
N SER A 88 -8.66 -13.61 19.34
CA SER A 88 -8.35 -12.89 20.58
C SER A 88 -8.98 -11.50 20.50
N ASP A 89 -9.69 -11.11 21.56
CA ASP A 89 -10.42 -9.84 21.68
C ASP A 89 -11.38 -9.54 20.50
N GLY A 90 -12.07 -10.57 20.00
CA GLY A 90 -13.00 -10.45 18.86
C GLY A 90 -12.31 -10.35 17.49
N TYR A 91 -10.98 -10.46 17.42
CA TYR A 91 -10.23 -10.45 16.17
C TYR A 91 -9.72 -11.84 15.83
N LEU A 92 -9.93 -12.27 14.60
CA LEU A 92 -9.49 -13.58 14.13
C LEU A 92 -7.96 -13.67 14.06
N ASP A 93 -7.41 -14.82 14.40
CA ASP A 93 -6.01 -15.12 14.12
C ASP A 93 -5.84 -15.57 12.66
N LEU A 94 -5.62 -14.60 11.79
CA LEU A 94 -5.49 -14.85 10.35
C LEU A 94 -4.28 -15.70 9.98
N ASN A 95 -3.24 -15.81 10.85
CA ASN A 95 -2.09 -16.68 10.59
C ASN A 95 -2.45 -18.17 10.72
N SER A 96 -3.37 -18.54 11.60
CA SER A 96 -3.84 -19.92 11.73
C SER A 96 -4.97 -20.25 10.74
N LEU A 97 -5.70 -19.25 10.26
CA LEU A 97 -6.86 -19.43 9.39
C LEU A 97 -6.52 -19.38 7.89
N LEU A 98 -5.41 -18.75 7.50
CA LEU A 98 -5.02 -18.58 6.10
C LEU A 98 -3.61 -19.12 5.86
N ASN A 99 -3.37 -19.68 4.67
CA ASN A 99 -2.01 -19.96 4.22
C ASN A 99 -1.39 -18.67 3.66
N LEU A 100 -0.55 -18.00 4.46
CA LEU A 100 -0.06 -16.66 4.15
C LEU A 100 1.28 -16.61 3.40
N GLY A 101 1.87 -17.75 3.03
CA GLY A 101 3.24 -17.81 2.50
C GLY A 101 4.30 -17.47 3.55
N GLN A 102 5.58 -17.41 3.20
CA GLN A 102 6.66 -17.03 4.14
C GLN A 102 7.21 -15.62 3.90
N ASN A 103 7.20 -15.13 2.66
CA ASN A 103 7.78 -13.83 2.33
C ASN A 103 6.73 -12.72 2.48
N ARG A 104 6.78 -11.99 3.60
CA ARG A 104 5.94 -10.84 3.89
C ARG A 104 6.69 -9.79 4.70
N ILE A 105 6.41 -8.52 4.42
CA ILE A 105 6.79 -7.38 5.24
C ILE A 105 5.82 -7.33 6.43
N ILE A 106 6.31 -7.74 7.59
CA ILE A 106 5.53 -7.83 8.84
C ILE A 106 5.98 -6.79 9.86
N ASP A 107 7.28 -6.48 9.89
CA ASP A 107 7.85 -5.44 10.72
C ASP A 107 8.06 -4.14 9.92
N LEU A 108 7.38 -3.09 10.35
CA LEU A 108 7.51 -1.75 9.78
C LEU A 108 8.36 -0.82 10.66
N SER A 109 8.94 -1.32 11.74
CA SER A 109 9.78 -0.53 12.66
C SER A 109 11.00 0.09 11.99
N PHE A 110 11.47 -0.50 10.88
CA PHE A 110 12.59 -0.01 10.06
C PHE A 110 12.30 1.31 9.33
N VAL A 111 11.03 1.74 9.26
CA VAL A 111 10.65 3.00 8.63
C VAL A 111 9.55 3.69 9.44
N ASN A 112 9.87 4.84 10.02
CA ASN A 112 8.90 5.73 10.64
C ASN A 112 8.61 6.98 9.77
N GLN A 113 7.67 7.82 10.22
CA GLN A 113 7.21 8.98 9.47
C GLN A 113 8.30 10.04 9.25
N GLU A 114 9.19 10.23 10.23
CA GLU A 114 10.32 11.15 10.10
C GLU A 114 11.36 10.58 9.15
N ASP A 115 11.62 9.27 9.17
CA ASP A 115 12.55 8.64 8.22
C ASP A 115 12.10 8.87 6.78
N ILE A 116 10.81 8.67 6.48
CA ILE A 116 10.26 8.89 5.13
C ILE A 116 10.48 10.35 4.69
N LYS A 117 10.22 11.32 5.60
CA LYS A 117 10.41 12.74 5.31
C LYS A 117 11.88 13.09 5.12
N GLN A 118 12.76 12.55 5.95
CA GLN A 118 14.20 12.79 5.88
C GLN A 118 14.81 12.18 4.61
N ILE A 119 14.39 10.97 4.21
CA ILE A 119 14.81 10.36 2.94
C ILE A 119 14.40 11.25 1.76
N ASN A 120 13.15 11.70 1.72
CA ASN A 120 12.70 12.61 0.66
C ASN A 120 13.51 13.91 0.63
N HIS A 121 13.78 14.49 1.80
CA HIS A 121 14.58 15.69 1.94
C HIS A 121 16.02 15.50 1.48
N ASN A 122 16.67 14.37 1.79
CA ASN A 122 18.01 14.06 1.33
C ASN A 122 18.07 13.95 -0.19
N ILE A 123 17.13 13.21 -0.81
CA ILE A 123 17.03 13.13 -2.27
C ILE A 123 16.87 14.53 -2.89
N PHE A 124 16.06 15.38 -2.24
CA PHE A 124 15.83 16.74 -2.69
C PHE A 124 17.10 17.60 -2.63
N ILE A 125 17.95 17.43 -1.61
CA ILE A 125 19.24 18.12 -1.52
C ILE A 125 20.22 17.59 -2.58
N GLU A 126 20.35 16.27 -2.70
CA GLU A 126 21.29 15.62 -3.65
C GLU A 126 20.98 15.99 -5.11
N THR A 127 19.70 16.05 -5.49
CA THR A 127 19.30 16.43 -6.86
C THR A 127 19.62 17.91 -7.18
N ARG A 128 20.08 18.69 -6.20
CA ARG A 128 20.42 20.13 -6.36
C ARG A 128 21.91 20.41 -6.31
N ASP A 129 22.74 19.41 -6.06
CA ASP A 129 24.19 19.59 -6.06
C ASP A 129 24.67 19.83 -7.51
N PRO A 130 25.16 21.04 -7.84
CA PRO A 130 25.58 21.37 -9.19
C PRO A 130 26.85 20.63 -9.63
N ASP A 131 27.60 20.05 -8.70
CA ASP A 131 28.82 19.28 -8.98
C ASP A 131 28.51 17.79 -9.20
N ILE A 132 27.29 17.35 -8.93
CA ILE A 132 26.79 16.03 -9.30
C ILE A 132 26.08 16.19 -10.65
N GLU A 133 26.65 15.60 -11.72
CA GLU A 133 25.94 15.35 -12.97
C GLU A 133 24.80 14.36 -12.68
N SER A 134 23.75 14.84 -12.02
CA SER A 134 22.55 14.04 -11.85
C SER A 134 21.90 13.98 -13.23
N GLU A 135 21.92 12.80 -13.87
CA GLU A 135 21.14 12.49 -15.07
C GLU A 135 19.62 12.49 -14.77
N HIS A 136 19.15 13.36 -13.88
CA HIS A 136 17.84 13.26 -13.26
C HIS A 136 16.79 14.00 -14.08
N GLU A 137 16.52 13.41 -15.25
CA GLU A 137 15.57 13.78 -16.29
C GLU A 137 14.09 13.67 -15.88
N TYR A 138 13.78 13.84 -14.59
CA TYR A 138 12.46 13.65 -14.00
C TYR A 138 11.97 14.75 -13.06
N SER A 139 12.81 15.74 -12.74
CA SER A 139 12.41 16.88 -11.90
C SER A 139 11.59 17.88 -12.73
N VAL A 140 10.46 18.33 -12.19
CA VAL A 140 9.64 19.39 -12.77
C VAL A 140 9.72 20.58 -11.83
N ASP A 141 10.14 21.71 -12.41
CA ASP A 141 10.17 23.07 -11.86
C ASP A 141 11.28 23.40 -10.83
N VAL A 142 12.28 24.17 -11.30
CA VAL A 142 13.18 24.97 -10.47
C VAL A 142 12.40 26.13 -9.86
N ARG A 143 11.64 25.89 -8.78
CA ARG A 143 10.99 26.95 -7.99
C ARG A 143 11.73 27.19 -6.67
N ASP A 144 11.44 28.35 -6.06
CA ASP A 144 12.09 28.90 -4.86
C ASP A 144 12.41 27.85 -3.78
N ALA A 145 13.72 27.61 -3.60
CA ALA A 145 14.31 26.60 -2.72
C ALA A 145 13.71 26.54 -1.33
N ARG A 146 13.50 27.72 -0.72
CA ARG A 146 13.03 27.84 0.66
C ARG A 146 11.55 27.46 0.81
N ARG A 147 10.78 27.56 -0.28
CA ARG A 147 9.36 27.16 -0.30
C ARG A 147 9.22 25.65 -0.43
N GLU A 148 10.17 24.95 -1.06
CA GLU A 148 10.10 23.50 -1.25
C GLU A 148 10.60 22.72 -0.04
N ASP A 149 11.68 23.16 0.62
CA ASP A 149 12.13 22.57 1.89
C ASP A 149 11.03 22.59 2.96
N ARG A 150 10.39 23.75 3.12
CA ARG A 150 9.24 23.89 4.04
C ARG A 150 8.09 22.98 3.65
N LYS A 151 7.84 22.74 2.36
CA LYS A 151 6.78 21.84 1.89
C LYS A 151 7.08 20.38 2.23
N VAL A 152 8.31 19.91 1.99
CA VAL A 152 8.74 18.55 2.36
C VAL A 152 8.61 18.32 3.87
N LEU A 153 9.05 19.28 4.68
CA LEU A 153 8.97 19.18 6.14
C LEU A 153 7.55 19.38 6.69
N SER A 154 6.65 20.04 5.94
CA SER A 154 5.25 20.28 6.33
C SER A 154 4.29 19.11 6.06
N VAL A 155 4.77 18.01 5.46
CA VAL A 155 3.93 16.83 5.20
C VAL A 155 3.25 16.37 6.48
N LYS A 156 1.92 16.25 6.42
CA LYS A 156 1.08 15.92 7.56
C LYS A 156 1.44 14.54 8.10
N LYS A 157 2.09 14.49 9.27
CA LYS A 157 2.52 13.26 9.97
C LYS A 157 1.43 12.18 10.00
N TRP A 158 0.20 12.53 10.37
CA TRP A 158 -0.92 11.58 10.44
C TRP A 158 -1.22 10.84 9.13
N LYS A 159 -0.89 11.40 7.96
CA LYS A 159 -1.06 10.72 6.66
C LYS A 159 -0.09 9.56 6.54
N LEU A 160 1.19 9.80 6.84
CA LEU A 160 2.24 8.78 6.82
C LEU A 160 2.00 7.76 7.93
N ASP A 161 1.61 8.21 9.13
CA ASP A 161 1.18 7.35 10.24
C ASP A 161 0.13 6.34 9.79
N ARG A 162 -0.90 6.83 9.11
CA ARG A 162 -2.01 5.99 8.67
C ARG A 162 -1.57 4.98 7.61
N ILE A 163 -0.68 5.36 6.70
CA ILE A 163 -0.10 4.45 5.69
C ILE A 163 0.67 3.31 6.39
N ILE A 164 1.52 3.63 7.36
CA ILE A 164 2.31 2.64 8.11
C ILE A 164 1.40 1.75 8.97
N ARG A 165 0.50 2.35 9.75
CA ARG A 165 -0.37 1.61 10.66
C ARG A 165 -1.32 0.67 9.92
N GLU A 166 -1.99 1.15 8.87
CA GLU A 166 -2.97 0.36 8.11
C GLU A 166 -2.34 -0.55 7.04
N PHE A 167 -1.01 -0.64 6.94
CA PHE A 167 -0.31 -1.43 5.92
C PHE A 167 -0.80 -2.90 5.85
N PRO A 168 -1.03 -3.49 4.66
CA PRO A 168 -1.62 -4.81 4.51
C PRO A 168 -0.62 -5.96 4.77
N ARG A 169 -0.24 -6.17 6.04
CA ARG A 169 0.77 -7.14 6.52
C ARG A 169 0.50 -8.63 6.19
N ILE A 170 -0.68 -8.96 5.68
CA ILE A 170 -1.12 -10.34 5.40
C ILE A 170 -1.14 -10.64 3.90
N GLU A 171 -1.03 -9.61 3.07
CA GLU A 171 -0.85 -9.81 1.63
C GLU A 171 0.51 -10.46 1.34
N PRO A 172 0.66 -11.20 0.22
CA PRO A 172 1.96 -11.62 -0.27
C PRO A 172 2.88 -10.42 -0.53
N VAL A 173 4.20 -10.62 -0.42
CA VAL A 173 5.18 -9.53 -0.56
C VAL A 173 5.00 -8.68 -1.83
N THR A 174 4.73 -9.27 -2.99
CA THR A 174 4.52 -8.51 -4.24
C THR A 174 3.35 -7.54 -4.13
N SER A 175 2.24 -8.01 -3.54
CA SER A 175 1.06 -7.18 -3.25
C SER A 175 1.38 -6.09 -2.21
N GLN A 176 2.18 -6.40 -1.19
CA GLN A 176 2.62 -5.43 -0.18
C GLN A 176 3.50 -4.32 -0.77
N CYS A 177 4.49 -4.69 -1.58
CA CYS A 177 5.35 -3.79 -2.33
C CYS A 177 4.53 -2.88 -3.26
N ALA A 178 3.61 -3.48 -4.03
CA ALA A 178 2.73 -2.74 -4.91
C ALA A 178 1.84 -1.76 -4.16
N HIS A 179 1.27 -2.18 -3.03
CA HIS A 179 0.47 -1.33 -2.16
C HIS A 179 1.27 -0.15 -1.60
N TRP A 180 2.51 -0.38 -1.14
CA TRP A 180 3.38 0.67 -0.62
C TRP A 180 3.65 1.76 -1.66
N VAL A 181 4.22 1.36 -2.82
CA VAL A 181 4.61 2.32 -3.86
C VAL A 181 3.40 3.03 -4.42
N THR A 182 2.35 2.30 -4.77
CA THR A 182 1.11 2.88 -5.28
C THR A 182 0.55 3.93 -4.33
N THR A 183 0.60 3.67 -3.02
CA THR A 183 0.05 4.57 -2.01
C THR A 183 0.86 5.86 -1.94
N ILE A 184 2.18 5.78 -1.73
CA ILE A 184 3.03 6.98 -1.64
C ILE A 184 2.94 7.79 -2.95
N VAL A 185 3.07 7.12 -4.09
CA VAL A 185 3.05 7.76 -5.41
C VAL A 185 1.70 8.40 -5.75
N SER A 186 0.57 7.79 -5.36
CA SER A 186 -0.76 8.35 -5.61
C SER A 186 -1.12 9.49 -4.68
N PHE A 187 -0.78 9.38 -3.39
CA PHE A 187 -1.10 10.45 -2.42
C PHE A 187 -0.18 11.66 -2.57
N HIS A 188 0.97 11.47 -3.22
CA HIS A 188 1.96 12.50 -3.49
C HIS A 188 2.24 13.36 -2.24
N PRO A 189 2.61 12.74 -1.10
CA PRO A 189 2.83 13.48 0.13
C PRO A 189 3.85 14.60 -0.05
N PHE A 190 4.85 14.42 -0.92
CA PHE A 190 5.93 15.36 -1.15
C PHE A 190 5.77 16.15 -2.46
N PRO A 191 6.39 17.33 -2.59
CA PRO A 191 6.42 18.08 -3.85
C PRO A 191 7.08 17.31 -5.00
N ASP A 192 8.16 16.58 -4.72
CA ASP A 192 8.92 15.79 -5.70
C ASP A 192 9.46 14.50 -5.06
N ALA A 193 10.08 13.65 -5.88
CA ALA A 193 10.79 12.42 -5.50
C ALA A 193 9.92 11.34 -4.82
N ASN A 194 8.59 11.42 -4.92
CA ASN A 194 7.68 10.44 -4.30
C ASN A 194 7.97 8.98 -4.70
N HIS A 195 8.29 8.72 -5.97
CA HIS A 195 8.69 7.40 -6.46
C HIS A 195 10.00 6.91 -5.81
N ARG A 196 11.04 7.76 -5.83
CA ARG A 196 12.35 7.46 -5.22
C ARG A 196 12.21 7.20 -3.73
N THR A 197 11.49 8.07 -3.02
CA THR A 197 11.20 7.89 -1.59
C THR A 197 10.44 6.59 -1.34
N ALA A 198 9.44 6.26 -2.15
CA ALA A 198 8.70 5.01 -2.01
C ALA A 198 9.60 3.77 -2.19
N MET A 199 10.49 3.78 -3.19
CA MET A 199 11.40 2.66 -3.45
C MET A 199 12.48 2.50 -2.39
N ILE A 200 13.08 3.59 -1.93
CA ILE A 200 14.11 3.53 -0.87
C ILE A 200 13.51 3.05 0.45
N THR A 201 12.36 3.61 0.83
CA THR A 201 11.68 3.21 2.07
C THR A 201 11.19 1.76 2.00
N LEU A 202 10.72 1.31 0.84
CA LEU A 202 10.37 -0.10 0.63
C LEU A 202 11.61 -1.00 0.69
N GLY A 203 12.73 -0.62 0.08
CA GLY A 203 13.98 -1.38 0.14
C GLY A 203 14.46 -1.57 1.58
N ARG A 204 14.39 -0.51 2.41
CA ARG A 204 14.68 -0.61 3.85
C ARG A 204 13.78 -1.61 4.56
N LEU A 205 12.48 -1.62 4.24
CA LEU A 205 11.55 -2.60 4.79
C LEU A 205 11.86 -4.03 4.31
N MET A 206 12.20 -4.19 3.03
CA MET A 206 12.52 -5.49 2.44
C MET A 206 13.78 -6.11 3.07
N ILE A 207 14.84 -5.31 3.23
CA ILE A 207 16.09 -5.73 3.90
C ILE A 207 15.84 -6.00 5.38
N GLY A 208 15.15 -5.10 6.08
CA GLY A 208 14.86 -5.27 7.51
C GLY A 208 13.98 -6.48 7.85
N ASN A 209 13.13 -6.91 6.91
CA ASN A 209 12.33 -8.13 7.05
C ASN A 209 13.03 -9.37 6.45
N GLU A 210 14.32 -9.27 6.08
CA GLU A 210 15.13 -10.36 5.52
C GLU A 210 14.49 -11.01 4.28
N ILE A 211 13.71 -10.23 3.51
CA ILE A 211 13.10 -10.73 2.26
C ILE A 211 14.11 -10.67 1.12
N ILE A 212 14.97 -9.65 1.13
CA ILE A 212 16.12 -9.51 0.26
C ILE A 212 17.34 -9.19 1.13
N ASP A 213 18.54 -9.47 0.62
CA ASP A 213 19.78 -9.08 1.26
C ASP A 213 20.31 -7.73 0.73
N GLU A 214 21.41 -7.26 1.31
CA GLU A 214 22.06 -5.99 0.93
C GLU A 214 22.71 -6.03 -0.47
N ASN A 215 22.91 -7.21 -1.05
CA ASN A 215 23.50 -7.40 -2.37
C ASN A 215 22.44 -7.55 -3.47
N HIS A 216 21.16 -7.66 -3.12
CA HIS A 216 20.08 -7.70 -4.08
C HIS A 216 20.09 -6.43 -4.94
N GLU A 217 19.88 -6.57 -6.25
CA GLU A 217 19.75 -5.46 -7.19
C GLU A 217 18.40 -4.75 -6.99
N TRP A 218 18.23 -4.07 -5.87
CA TRP A 218 17.03 -3.29 -5.57
C TRP A 218 17.22 -1.83 -6.00
N PRO A 219 16.24 -1.20 -6.70
CA PRO A 219 14.93 -1.71 -7.10
C PRO A 219 14.90 -2.37 -8.49
N GLY A 220 16.03 -2.87 -9.00
CA GLY A 220 16.27 -3.29 -10.39
C GLY A 220 17.31 -2.39 -11.05
N SER A 221 17.66 -2.69 -12.30
CA SER A 221 18.58 -1.83 -13.07
C SER A 221 17.96 -0.46 -13.37
N ASP A 222 18.81 0.55 -13.63
CA ASP A 222 18.38 1.94 -13.90
C ASP A 222 17.36 2.03 -15.05
N ILE A 223 17.53 1.20 -16.09
CA ILE A 223 16.63 1.15 -17.24
C ILE A 223 15.25 0.61 -16.84
N GLU A 224 15.20 -0.47 -16.05
CA GLU A 224 13.95 -1.13 -15.65
C GLU A 224 13.14 -0.22 -14.72
N ILE A 225 13.79 0.35 -13.71
CA ILE A 225 13.14 1.25 -12.78
C ILE A 225 12.70 2.54 -13.48
N GLY A 226 13.51 3.08 -14.41
CA GLY A 226 13.16 4.24 -15.23
C GLY A 226 11.86 4.04 -16.00
N LYS A 227 11.76 2.92 -16.74
CA LYS A 227 10.54 2.54 -17.47
C LYS A 227 9.35 2.33 -16.54
N ALA A 228 9.53 1.64 -15.41
CA ALA A 228 8.46 1.41 -14.44
C ALA A 228 7.94 2.72 -13.84
N VAL A 229 8.82 3.68 -13.55
CA VAL A 229 8.43 5.01 -13.06
C VAL A 229 7.67 5.81 -14.12
N LEU A 230 8.09 5.75 -15.39
CA LEU A 230 7.39 6.40 -16.49
C LEU A 230 5.98 5.84 -16.73
N LEU A 231 5.83 4.52 -16.78
CA LEU A 231 4.53 3.86 -16.86
C LEU A 231 3.64 4.20 -15.64
N SER A 232 4.23 4.25 -14.45
CA SER A 232 3.54 4.67 -13.24
C SER A 232 3.00 6.12 -13.33
N LYS A 233 3.76 7.04 -13.93
CA LYS A 233 3.30 8.42 -14.21
C LYS A 233 2.11 8.42 -15.19
N TYR A 234 2.12 7.54 -16.20
CA TYR A 234 1.01 7.38 -17.14
C TYR A 234 -0.25 6.88 -16.44
N HIS A 235 -0.15 5.81 -15.64
CA HIS A 235 -1.27 5.27 -14.88
C HIS A 235 -1.88 6.26 -13.89
N ARG A 236 -1.07 7.18 -13.34
CA ARG A 236 -1.56 8.27 -12.48
C ARG A 236 -2.44 9.27 -13.21
N HIS A 237 -2.16 9.58 -14.47
CA HIS A 237 -3.02 10.47 -15.27
C HIS A 237 -4.40 9.86 -15.52
N LEU A 238 -4.48 8.52 -15.64
CA LEU A 238 -5.75 7.81 -15.78
C LEU A 238 -6.55 7.71 -14.47
N TYR A 239 -5.93 7.94 -13.31
CA TYR A 239 -6.59 7.83 -12.01
C TYR A 239 -6.14 8.96 -11.05
N PRO A 240 -6.62 10.19 -11.26
CA PRO A 240 -6.00 11.40 -10.69
C PRO A 240 -6.22 11.63 -9.19
N GLU A 241 -7.14 10.93 -8.51
CA GLU A 241 -7.43 11.21 -7.10
C GLU A 241 -7.54 9.96 -6.21
N ARG A 242 -6.63 9.83 -5.24
CA ARG A 242 -6.80 8.92 -4.10
C ARG A 242 -7.27 9.68 -2.87
N LYS A 243 -8.44 9.30 -2.38
CA LYS A 243 -8.93 9.62 -1.04
C LYS A 243 -8.44 8.55 -0.08
N PHE A 244 -8.11 8.92 1.17
CA PHE A 244 -7.70 7.96 2.20
C PHE A 244 -8.77 6.90 2.50
N GLU A 245 -10.05 7.18 2.21
CA GLU A 245 -11.10 6.17 2.28
C GLU A 245 -10.85 4.97 1.35
N ARG A 246 -10.08 5.15 0.28
CA ARG A 246 -9.73 4.12 -0.72
C ARG A 246 -8.27 3.67 -0.59
N LEU A 247 -7.67 3.86 0.59
CA LEU A 247 -6.36 3.32 0.90
C LEU A 247 -6.36 1.81 0.64
N TRP A 248 -5.28 1.30 0.03
CA TRP A 248 -5.11 -0.09 -0.42
C TRP A 248 -6.07 -0.59 -1.51
N LYS A 249 -6.94 0.24 -2.10
CA LYS A 249 -7.72 -0.20 -3.26
C LYS A 249 -6.78 -0.58 -4.42
N LYS A 250 -6.98 -1.78 -4.98
CA LYS A 250 -6.29 -2.26 -6.18
C LYS A 250 -6.86 -1.51 -7.39
N ASN A 251 -6.04 -0.71 -8.06
CA ASN A 251 -6.36 0.03 -9.28
C ASN A 251 -5.30 -0.27 -10.36
N THR A 252 -5.38 0.36 -11.52
CA THR A 252 -4.41 0.16 -12.62
C THR A 252 -2.97 0.43 -12.18
N LEU A 253 -2.74 1.47 -11.37
CA LEU A 253 -1.42 1.76 -10.81
C LEU A 253 -0.92 0.67 -9.85
N TYR A 254 -1.81 0.07 -9.06
CA TYR A 254 -1.45 -1.08 -8.22
C TYR A 254 -1.00 -2.27 -9.08
N TRP A 255 -1.76 -2.61 -10.12
CA TRP A 255 -1.42 -3.76 -10.97
C TRP A 255 -0.12 -3.56 -11.73
N HIS A 256 0.16 -2.34 -12.19
CA HIS A 256 1.46 -1.95 -12.74
C HIS A 256 2.61 -2.29 -11.78
N TRP A 257 2.53 -1.82 -10.53
CA TRP A 257 3.58 -2.10 -9.55
C TRP A 257 3.60 -3.56 -9.11
N TYR A 258 2.45 -4.23 -9.05
CA TYR A 258 2.37 -5.65 -8.73
C TYR A 258 3.17 -6.49 -9.74
N GLN A 259 2.95 -6.26 -11.04
CA GLN A 259 3.69 -6.94 -12.11
C GLN A 259 5.18 -6.58 -12.08
N TYR A 260 5.53 -5.32 -11.80
CA TYR A 260 6.93 -4.92 -11.62
C TYR A 260 7.62 -5.70 -10.50
N PHE A 261 6.95 -5.90 -9.36
CA PHE A 261 7.54 -6.64 -8.25
C PHE A 261 7.52 -8.16 -8.44
N GLU A 262 6.56 -8.71 -9.19
CA GLU A 262 6.62 -10.11 -9.63
C GLU A 262 7.82 -10.36 -10.56
N TYR A 263 8.09 -9.42 -11.47
CA TYR A 263 9.31 -9.42 -12.27
C TYR A 263 10.56 -9.34 -11.41
N LEU A 264 10.65 -8.32 -10.55
CA LEU A 264 11.85 -8.05 -9.77
C LEU A 264 12.20 -9.15 -8.75
N LEU A 265 11.19 -9.76 -8.12
CA LEU A 265 11.41 -10.72 -7.03
C LEU A 265 11.38 -12.18 -7.48
N PHE A 266 10.74 -12.48 -8.61
CA PHE A 266 10.44 -13.85 -9.02
C PHE A 266 10.70 -14.11 -10.50
N ASP A 267 11.34 -13.18 -11.22
CA ASP A 267 11.66 -13.27 -12.65
C ASP A 267 10.43 -13.59 -13.54
N VAL A 268 9.24 -13.18 -13.11
CA VAL A 268 8.02 -13.34 -13.89
C VAL A 268 8.01 -12.30 -15.00
N GLU A 269 7.84 -12.73 -16.23
CA GLU A 269 7.85 -11.83 -17.39
C GLU A 269 6.86 -10.67 -17.20
N TYR A 270 7.36 -9.45 -17.39
CA TYR A 270 6.55 -8.23 -17.39
C TYR A 270 6.58 -7.54 -18.76
N PRO A 271 5.65 -7.90 -19.68
CA PRO A 271 5.70 -7.47 -21.07
C PRO A 271 5.72 -5.95 -21.27
N ALA A 272 5.12 -5.17 -20.35
CA ALA A 272 5.10 -3.71 -20.48
C ALA A 272 6.49 -3.07 -20.38
N LEU A 273 7.45 -3.69 -19.68
CA LEU A 273 8.85 -3.24 -19.67
C LEU A 273 9.58 -3.57 -20.98
N ALA A 274 9.21 -4.68 -21.62
CA ALA A 274 9.81 -5.14 -22.87
C ALA A 274 9.25 -4.38 -24.09
N HIS A 275 7.94 -4.08 -24.10
CA HIS A 275 7.25 -3.48 -25.25
C HIS A 275 7.44 -1.98 -25.42
N HIS A 276 8.06 -1.30 -24.46
CA HIS A 276 8.25 0.14 -24.50
C HIS A 276 9.71 0.51 -24.24
N THR A 277 10.23 1.39 -25.09
CA THR A 277 11.47 2.12 -24.81
C THR A 277 11.18 3.28 -23.86
N GLU A 278 12.23 3.75 -23.18
CA GLU A 278 12.10 4.89 -22.28
C GLU A 278 11.67 6.18 -23.02
N GLN A 279 12.25 6.40 -24.20
CA GLN A 279 11.96 7.54 -25.06
C GLN A 279 10.47 7.57 -25.47
N GLU A 280 9.92 6.44 -25.93
CA GLU A 280 8.50 6.35 -26.31
C GLU A 280 7.57 6.72 -25.15
N LEU A 281 7.88 6.29 -23.93
CA LEU A 281 7.09 6.61 -22.75
C LEU A 281 7.18 8.10 -22.39
N ARG A 282 8.37 8.71 -22.52
CA ARG A 282 8.57 10.15 -22.31
C ARG A 282 7.78 10.97 -23.29
N GLU A 283 7.82 10.61 -24.58
CA GLU A 283 7.04 11.27 -25.63
C GLU A 283 5.53 11.18 -25.37
N LYS A 284 5.02 10.00 -25.00
CA LYS A 284 3.62 9.80 -24.63
C LYS A 284 3.20 10.66 -23.42
N LEU A 285 4.05 10.72 -22.39
CA LEU A 285 3.77 11.55 -21.21
C LEU A 285 3.74 13.04 -21.54
N LYS A 286 4.66 13.50 -22.40
CA LYS A 286 4.68 14.89 -22.86
C LYS A 286 3.36 15.25 -23.55
N GLN A 287 2.90 14.42 -24.49
CA GLN A 287 1.64 14.62 -25.19
C GLN A 287 0.41 14.67 -24.26
N ILE A 288 0.40 13.88 -23.18
CA ILE A 288 -0.70 13.90 -22.20
C ILE A 288 -0.69 15.18 -21.36
N ARG A 289 0.49 15.68 -21.01
CA ARG A 289 0.63 16.91 -20.19
C ARG A 289 0.29 18.19 -20.96
N GLU A 290 0.42 18.16 -22.27
CA GLU A 290 0.12 19.28 -23.17
C GLU A 290 -1.37 19.37 -23.57
N ARG A 291 -2.19 18.36 -23.22
CA ARG A 291 -3.64 18.33 -23.41
C ARG A 291 -4.39 18.74 -22.14
#